data_AF-F9Y6R0-F1
#
_entry.id   AF-F9Y6R0-F1
#
_cell.length_a   1.000
_cell.length_b   1.000
_cell.length_c   1.000
_cell.angle_alpha   90.00
_cell.angle_beta   90.00
_cell.angle_gamma   90.00
#
_symmetry.space_group_name_H-M   'P 1'
#
loop_
_entity.id
_entity.type
_entity.pdbx_description
1 polymer ?
#
loop_
_entity_poly.entity_id
_entity_poly.type
_entity_poly.pdbx_seq_one_letter_code
_entity_poly.pdbx_strand_id
1 'polypeptide(L)'
;MKFLPGVIAMAATVVASNILVQFLILDGILTWGAFTYPIAFLINEVTNRVYGPKAARQVVFAGFVTGIICSLIGTQIMLEFGPAVAIRTAYASAIAFGAAQLLDIAVFNRLRTQAWWKAPLISSICGSILDTVLFFTISFALFITIFGAVADEQIAWASETVPLLTFGPDAPLWVSLAIADWGVKMAIAVIALVPFRAFVRYLMARTA
;
A
#
# COMPACT_ATOMS: atom_id res chain seq x y z
N MET A 1 -16.99 -3.85 -19.99
CA MET A 1 -16.75 -3.92 -18.53
C MET A 1 -16.78 -2.50 -17.97
N LYS A 2 -17.82 -2.13 -17.20
CA LYS A 2 -18.06 -0.72 -16.79
C LYS A 2 -16.97 -0.08 -15.91
N PHE A 3 -16.07 -0.88 -15.33
CA PHE A 3 -15.01 -0.43 -14.40
C PHE A 3 -13.58 -0.67 -14.93
N LEU A 4 -13.41 -0.94 -16.24
CA LEU A 4 -12.09 -1.14 -16.86
C LEU A 4 -11.09 0.01 -16.58
N PRO A 5 -11.49 1.30 -16.59
CA PRO A 5 -10.58 2.38 -16.21
C PRO A 5 -10.00 2.22 -14.79
N GLY A 6 -10.80 1.71 -13.85
CA GLY A 6 -10.35 1.44 -12.48
C GLY A 6 -9.30 0.33 -12.41
N VAL A 7 -9.46 -0.72 -13.24
CA VAL A 7 -8.46 -1.80 -13.37
C VAL A 7 -7.13 -1.26 -13.87
N ILE A 8 -7.17 -0.45 -14.94
CA ILE A 8 -5.96 0.13 -15.54
C ILE A 8 -5.29 1.08 -14.55
N ALA A 9 -6.05 1.96 -13.90
CA ALA A 9 -5.52 2.89 -12.91
C ALA A 9 -4.88 2.15 -11.73
N MET A 10 -5.53 1.09 -11.23
CA MET A 10 -5.00 0.28 -10.14
C MET A 10 -3.70 -0.41 -10.55
N ALA A 11 -3.67 -1.10 -11.69
CA ALA A 11 -2.48 -1.77 -12.19
C ALA A 11 -1.32 -0.79 -12.41
N ALA A 12 -1.58 0.36 -13.05
CA ALA A 12 -0.56 1.38 -13.27
C ALA A 12 -0.01 1.95 -11.95
N THR A 13 -0.87 2.19 -10.96
CA THR A 13 -0.47 2.67 -9.63
C THR A 13 0.39 1.64 -8.91
N VAL A 14 0.03 0.37 -8.97
CA VAL A 14 0.80 -0.73 -8.35
C VAL A 14 2.16 -0.88 -9.03
N VAL A 15 2.22 -0.85 -10.36
CA VAL A 15 3.49 -0.89 -11.11
C VAL A 15 4.36 0.30 -10.75
N ALA A 16 3.80 1.51 -10.77
CA ALA A 16 4.53 2.73 -10.41
C ALA A 16 5.07 2.65 -8.98
N SER A 17 4.26 2.19 -8.02
CA SER A 17 4.69 2.05 -6.61
C SER A 17 5.84 1.05 -6.45
N ASN A 18 5.81 -0.08 -7.18
CA ASN A 18 6.87 -1.09 -7.15
C ASN A 18 8.19 -0.59 -7.77
N ILE A 19 8.13 0.32 -8.74
CA ILE A 19 9.32 0.96 -9.31
C ILE A 19 9.81 2.07 -8.37
N LEU A 20 8.89 2.91 -7.89
CA LEU A 20 9.20 4.10 -7.11
C LEU A 20 9.71 3.81 -5.70
N VAL A 21 9.46 2.60 -5.17
CA VAL A 21 10.02 2.17 -3.88
C VAL A 21 11.55 2.13 -3.88
N GLN A 22 12.20 2.01 -5.05
CA GLN A 22 13.66 1.99 -5.16
C GLN A 22 14.30 3.37 -4.98
N PHE A 23 13.51 4.45 -5.05
CA PHE A 23 14.01 5.82 -4.99
C PHE A 23 13.80 6.40 -3.61
N LEU A 24 14.89 6.47 -2.83
CA LEU A 24 14.94 6.99 -1.48
C LEU A 24 14.84 8.52 -1.46
N ILE A 25 14.19 9.06 -0.42
CA ILE A 25 14.11 10.47 -0.11
C ILE A 25 14.24 10.68 1.40
N LEU A 26 14.44 11.93 1.84
CA LEU A 26 14.57 12.30 3.25
C LEU A 26 15.62 11.44 3.96
N ASP A 27 16.84 11.41 3.40
CA ASP A 27 17.97 10.64 3.92
C ASP A 27 17.69 9.14 4.12
N GLY A 28 16.80 8.57 3.31
CA GLY A 28 16.47 7.15 3.32
C GLY A 28 15.31 6.75 4.23
N ILE A 29 14.64 7.72 4.87
CA ILE A 29 13.49 7.45 5.76
C ILE A 29 12.23 7.10 4.96
N LEU A 30 12.11 7.59 3.72
CA LEU A 30 10.95 7.37 2.86
C LEU A 30 11.39 7.04 1.43
N THR A 31 10.45 6.48 0.67
CA THR A 31 10.60 6.22 -0.77
C THR A 31 9.49 6.94 -1.52
N TRP A 32 9.70 7.18 -2.82
CA TRP A 32 8.61 7.67 -3.68
C TRP A 32 7.43 6.68 -3.77
N GLY A 33 7.67 5.40 -3.48
CA GLY A 33 6.63 4.38 -3.32
C GLY A 33 5.59 4.75 -2.25
N ALA A 34 6.03 5.33 -1.12
CA ALA A 34 5.14 5.71 -0.01
C ALA A 34 4.09 6.76 -0.40
N PHE A 35 4.38 7.59 -1.41
CA PHE A 35 3.46 8.64 -1.89
C PHE A 35 2.53 8.14 -3.00
N THR A 36 2.94 7.14 -3.76
CA THR A 36 2.16 6.61 -4.88
C THR A 36 1.24 5.48 -4.46
N TYR A 37 1.66 4.64 -3.51
CA TYR A 37 0.86 3.54 -3.01
C TYR A 37 -0.51 3.94 -2.46
N PRO A 38 -0.69 5.03 -1.69
CA PRO A 38 -1.99 5.42 -1.15
C PRO A 38 -3.03 5.76 -2.23
N ILE A 39 -2.61 6.05 -3.45
CA ILE A 39 -3.51 6.25 -4.61
C ILE A 39 -4.31 4.97 -4.90
N ALA A 40 -3.77 3.78 -4.59
CA ALA A 40 -4.48 2.51 -4.77
C ALA A 40 -5.75 2.45 -3.90
N PHE A 41 -5.70 2.94 -2.65
CA PHE A 41 -6.88 3.04 -1.79
C PHE A 41 -7.93 3.98 -2.40
N LEU A 42 -7.51 5.16 -2.88
CA LEU A 42 -8.43 6.09 -3.54
C LEU A 42 -9.13 5.45 -4.76
N ILE A 43 -8.41 4.70 -5.59
CA ILE A 43 -8.98 4.00 -6.75
C ILE A 43 -10.01 2.96 -6.30
N ASN A 44 -9.68 2.19 -5.27
CA ASN A 44 -10.57 1.19 -4.70
C ASN A 44 -11.85 1.82 -4.14
N GLU A 45 -11.73 2.89 -3.35
CA GLU A 45 -12.85 3.62 -2.75
C GLU A 45 -13.78 4.23 -3.79
N VAL A 46 -13.22 4.89 -4.82
CA VAL A 46 -13.99 5.44 -5.94
C VAL A 46 -14.75 4.32 -6.66
N THR A 47 -14.06 3.20 -6.94
CA THR A 47 -14.68 2.03 -7.59
C THR A 47 -15.80 1.45 -6.72
N ASN A 48 -15.59 1.30 -5.41
CA ASN A 48 -16.57 0.76 -4.48
C ASN A 48 -17.80 1.67 -4.36
N ARG A 49 -17.60 2.99 -4.36
CA ARG A 49 -18.69 3.95 -4.32
C ARG A 49 -19.55 3.90 -5.59
N VAL A 50 -18.90 3.97 -6.75
CA VAL A 50 -19.57 4.14 -8.06
C VAL A 50 -20.12 2.82 -8.59
N TYR A 51 -19.35 1.73 -8.50
CA TYR A 51 -19.67 0.44 -9.10
C TYR A 51 -19.98 -0.68 -8.09
N GLY A 52 -19.81 -0.40 -6.79
CA GLY A 52 -20.13 -1.33 -5.71
C GLY A 52 -18.98 -2.29 -5.35
N PRO A 53 -19.15 -3.06 -4.26
CA PRO A 53 -18.08 -3.87 -3.67
C PRO A 53 -17.64 -5.04 -4.57
N LYS A 54 -18.51 -5.55 -5.45
CA LYS A 54 -18.15 -6.62 -6.39
C LYS A 54 -17.13 -6.12 -7.42
N ALA A 55 -17.36 -4.93 -7.99
CA ALA A 55 -16.44 -4.32 -8.94
C ALA A 55 -15.11 -3.92 -8.26
N ALA A 56 -15.18 -3.37 -7.05
CA ALA A 56 -14.00 -3.03 -6.26
C ALA A 56 -13.09 -4.26 -6.02
N ARG A 57 -13.66 -5.40 -5.62
CA ARG A 57 -12.90 -6.66 -5.48
C ARG A 57 -12.22 -7.11 -6.78
N GLN A 58 -12.86 -6.90 -7.93
CA GLN A 58 -12.26 -7.26 -9.23
C GLN A 58 -11.10 -6.33 -9.59
N VAL A 59 -11.23 -5.03 -9.31
CA VAL A 59 -10.13 -4.06 -9.50
C VAL A 59 -8.96 -4.37 -8.57
N VAL A 60 -9.22 -4.61 -7.29
CA VAL A 60 -8.20 -5.02 -6.31
C VAL A 60 -7.54 -6.32 -6.71
N PHE A 61 -8.30 -7.32 -7.17
CA PHE A 61 -7.73 -8.59 -7.61
C PHE A 61 -6.78 -8.41 -8.81
N ALA A 62 -7.14 -7.57 -9.78
CA ALA A 62 -6.25 -7.24 -10.88
C ALA A 62 -4.97 -6.55 -10.39
N GLY A 63 -5.11 -5.55 -9.50
CA GLY A 63 -3.96 -4.89 -8.86
C GLY A 63 -3.06 -5.85 -8.07
N PHE A 64 -3.66 -6.80 -7.34
CA PHE A 64 -2.97 -7.82 -6.57
C PHE A 64 -2.16 -8.74 -7.47
N VAL A 65 -2.75 -9.25 -8.56
CA VAL A 65 -2.05 -10.08 -9.54
C VAL A 65 -0.91 -9.28 -10.19
N THR A 66 -1.16 -8.03 -10.58
CA THR A 66 -0.11 -7.14 -11.12
C THR A 66 1.02 -6.95 -10.10
N GLY A 67 0.71 -6.71 -8.83
CA GLY A 67 1.69 -6.50 -7.77
C GLY A 67 2.54 -7.74 -7.50
N ILE A 68 1.94 -8.93 -7.51
CA ILE A 68 2.69 -10.20 -7.42
C ILE A 68 3.65 -10.33 -8.60
N ILE A 69 3.17 -10.12 -9.82
CA ILE A 69 4.03 -10.23 -11.02
C ILE A 69 5.19 -9.22 -10.93
N CYS A 70 4.93 -7.96 -10.59
CA CYS A 70 5.95 -6.94 -10.41
C CYS A 70 6.97 -7.33 -9.32
N SER A 71 6.50 -7.83 -8.19
CA SER A 71 7.37 -8.23 -7.07
C SER A 71 8.23 -9.43 -7.46
N LEU A 72 7.66 -10.44 -8.14
CA LEU A 72 8.40 -11.60 -8.63
C LEU A 72 9.46 -11.20 -9.67
N ILE A 73 9.13 -10.30 -10.59
CA ILE A 73 10.13 -9.73 -11.52
C ILE A 73 11.22 -9.00 -10.73
N GLY A 74 10.84 -8.21 -9.72
CA GLY A 74 11.77 -7.51 -8.84
C GLY A 74 12.73 -8.44 -8.09
N THR A 75 12.29 -9.65 -7.73
CA THR A 75 13.18 -10.65 -7.09
C THR A 75 14.25 -11.19 -8.05
N GLN A 76 14.06 -11.07 -9.36
CA GLN A 76 15.00 -11.53 -10.39
C GLN A 76 15.94 -10.42 -10.88
N ILE A 77 15.57 -9.15 -10.69
CA ILE A 77 16.39 -8.00 -11.06
C ILE A 77 17.44 -7.78 -9.96
N MET A 78 18.72 -7.98 -10.29
CA MET A 78 19.82 -7.72 -9.37
C MET A 78 20.27 -6.25 -9.47
N LEU A 79 20.27 -5.56 -8.34
CA LEU A 79 20.89 -4.25 -8.12
C LEU A 79 22.27 -4.44 -7.47
N GLU A 80 22.96 -3.34 -7.20
CA GLU A 80 24.31 -3.33 -6.62
C GLU A 80 24.41 -4.12 -5.29
N PHE A 81 23.35 -4.13 -4.50
CA PHE A 81 23.33 -4.72 -3.14
C PHE A 81 22.41 -5.95 -3.01
N GLY A 82 21.95 -6.54 -4.12
CA GLY A 82 21.07 -7.72 -4.11
C GLY A 82 19.83 -7.56 -5.00
N PRO A 83 18.80 -8.42 -4.86
CA PRO A 83 17.58 -8.30 -5.64
C PRO A 83 16.87 -6.97 -5.35
N ALA A 84 16.24 -6.38 -6.37
CA ALA A 84 15.43 -5.18 -6.22
C ALA A 84 14.29 -5.38 -5.21
N VAL A 85 13.74 -6.59 -5.11
CA VAL A 85 12.74 -6.96 -4.11
C VAL A 85 13.18 -8.25 -3.42
N ALA A 86 13.40 -8.21 -2.12
CA ALA A 86 13.63 -9.42 -1.33
C ALA A 86 12.39 -10.32 -1.36
N ILE A 87 12.58 -11.64 -1.42
CA ILE A 87 11.47 -12.59 -1.52
C ILE A 87 10.47 -12.41 -0.36
N ARG A 88 10.99 -12.16 0.84
CA ARG A 88 10.23 -11.89 2.05
C ARG A 88 9.34 -10.64 1.91
N THR A 89 9.86 -9.57 1.33
CA THR A 89 9.12 -8.35 1.04
C THR A 89 8.04 -8.56 -0.02
N ALA A 90 8.28 -9.42 -1.03
CA ALA A 90 7.27 -9.78 -2.01
C ALA A 90 6.06 -10.50 -1.35
N TYR A 91 6.32 -11.46 -0.46
CA TYR A 91 5.26 -12.12 0.32
C TYR A 91 4.52 -11.15 1.25
N ALA A 92 5.26 -10.29 1.95
CA ALA A 92 4.69 -9.27 2.82
C ALA A 92 3.76 -8.32 2.04
N SER A 93 4.20 -7.84 0.87
CA SER A 93 3.43 -6.97 -0.03
C SER A 93 2.12 -7.62 -0.48
N ALA A 94 2.17 -8.89 -0.91
CA ALA A 94 0.97 -9.62 -1.32
C ALA A 94 -0.05 -9.74 -0.17
N ILE A 95 0.42 -10.18 1.02
CA ILE A 95 -0.45 -10.37 2.18
C ILE A 95 -1.04 -9.04 2.64
N ALA A 96 -0.21 -8.01 2.79
CA ALA A 96 -0.61 -6.69 3.26
C ALA A 96 -1.60 -6.04 2.29
N PHE A 97 -1.26 -5.95 1.00
CA PHE A 97 -2.12 -5.35 -0.02
C PHE A 97 -3.48 -6.06 -0.09
N GLY A 98 -3.47 -7.40 -0.17
CA GLY A 98 -4.70 -8.19 -0.26
C GLY A 98 -5.60 -7.99 0.96
N ALA A 99 -5.05 -8.11 2.17
CA ALA A 99 -5.82 -7.97 3.40
C ALA A 99 -6.33 -6.53 3.59
N ALA A 100 -5.48 -5.53 3.37
CA ALA A 100 -5.81 -4.13 3.53
C ALA A 100 -6.89 -3.65 2.56
N GLN A 101 -6.77 -3.99 1.27
CA GLN A 101 -7.74 -3.60 0.25
C GLN A 101 -9.11 -4.28 0.46
N LEU A 102 -9.12 -5.53 0.91
CA LEU A 102 -10.37 -6.23 1.23
C LEU A 102 -11.03 -5.65 2.50
N LEU A 103 -10.24 -5.32 3.52
CA LEU A 103 -10.74 -4.62 4.71
C LEU A 103 -11.30 -3.24 4.35
N ASP A 104 -10.59 -2.49 3.51
CA ASP A 104 -11.03 -1.19 3.02
C ASP A 104 -12.41 -1.32 2.33
N ILE A 105 -12.57 -2.29 1.42
CA ILE A 105 -13.88 -2.55 0.76
C ILE A 105 -14.98 -2.82 1.78
N ALA A 106 -14.69 -3.66 2.78
CA ALA A 106 -15.67 -4.07 3.79
C ALA A 106 -16.09 -2.89 4.69
N VAL A 107 -15.12 -2.14 5.23
CA VAL A 107 -15.35 -0.98 6.09
C VAL A 107 -16.06 0.13 5.31
N PHE A 108 -15.58 0.44 4.10
CA PHE A 108 -16.18 1.44 3.24
C PHE A 108 -17.64 1.10 2.94
N ASN A 109 -17.91 -0.14 2.53
CA ASN A 109 -19.26 -0.56 2.16
C ASN A 109 -20.22 -0.55 3.37
N ARG A 110 -19.72 -0.83 4.57
CA ARG A 110 -20.51 -0.71 5.82
C ARG A 110 -20.86 0.74 6.16
N LEU A 111 -19.99 1.68 5.82
CA LEU A 111 -20.15 3.11 6.13
C LEU A 111 -20.69 3.94 4.95
N ARG A 112 -20.99 3.33 3.79
CA ARG A 112 -21.30 4.05 2.55
C ARG A 112 -22.52 4.98 2.63
N THR A 113 -23.47 4.69 3.53
CA THR A 113 -24.71 5.47 3.74
C THR A 113 -24.54 6.59 4.76
N GLN A 114 -23.41 6.64 5.45
CA GLN A 114 -23.08 7.71 6.40
C GLN A 114 -22.66 8.99 5.66
N ALA A 115 -22.23 10.01 6.41
CA ALA A 115 -21.65 11.22 5.82
C ALA A 115 -20.58 10.86 4.78
N TRP A 116 -20.57 11.60 3.66
CA TRP A 116 -19.81 11.24 2.44
C TRP A 116 -18.31 10.99 2.68
N TRP A 117 -17.72 11.66 3.67
CA TRP A 117 -16.30 11.55 4.05
C TRP A 117 -16.01 10.41 5.01
N LYS A 118 -17.00 9.89 5.75
CA LYS A 118 -16.79 8.85 6.77
C LYS A 118 -16.32 7.54 6.14
N ALA A 119 -16.99 7.12 5.07
CA ALA A 119 -16.63 5.89 4.38
C ALA A 119 -15.18 5.89 3.88
N PRO A 120 -14.73 6.84 3.02
CA PRO A 120 -13.35 6.87 2.52
C PRO A 120 -12.32 7.08 3.64
N LEU A 121 -12.56 8.02 4.57
CA LEU A 121 -11.54 8.30 5.60
C LEU A 121 -11.34 7.10 6.53
N ILE A 122 -12.42 6.52 7.06
CA ILE A 122 -12.33 5.45 8.04
C ILE A 122 -11.82 4.15 7.39
N SER A 123 -12.24 3.86 6.15
CA SER A 123 -11.75 2.67 5.43
C SER A 123 -10.26 2.79 5.13
N SER A 124 -9.81 3.94 4.61
CA SER A 124 -8.38 4.23 4.38
C SER A 124 -7.55 4.13 5.65
N ILE A 125 -8.03 4.66 6.79
CA ILE A 125 -7.32 4.56 8.08
C ILE A 125 -7.17 3.09 8.50
N CYS A 126 -8.27 2.34 8.54
CA CYS A 126 -8.25 0.94 8.95
C CYS A 126 -7.40 0.08 8.00
N GLY A 127 -7.54 0.29 6.69
CA GLY A 127 -6.77 -0.39 5.66
C GLY A 127 -5.27 -0.08 5.77
N SER A 128 -4.90 1.19 5.93
CA SER A 128 -3.50 1.62 6.05
C SER A 128 -2.83 1.10 7.33
N ILE A 129 -3.54 1.06 8.46
CA ILE A 129 -3.01 0.47 9.69
C ILE A 129 -2.72 -1.02 9.47
N LEU A 130 -3.69 -1.76 8.92
CA LEU A 130 -3.53 -3.18 8.66
C LEU A 130 -2.37 -3.44 7.67
N ASP A 131 -2.31 -2.66 6.60
CA ASP A 131 -1.26 -2.73 5.59
C ASP A 131 0.12 -2.52 6.20
N THR A 132 0.35 -1.41 6.90
CA THR A 132 1.65 -1.09 7.49
C THR A 132 2.05 -2.15 8.53
N VAL A 133 1.12 -2.57 9.40
CA VAL A 133 1.42 -3.60 10.41
C VAL A 133 1.81 -4.91 9.75
N LEU A 134 1.03 -5.40 8.78
CA LEU A 134 1.33 -6.66 8.10
C LEU A 134 2.61 -6.56 7.26
N PHE A 135 2.76 -5.50 6.47
CA PHE A 135 3.87 -5.33 5.55
C PHE A 135 5.20 -5.27 6.32
N PHE A 136 5.34 -4.33 7.25
CA PHE A 136 6.61 -4.14 7.94
C PHE A 136 6.95 -5.30 8.87
N THR A 137 5.95 -5.87 9.55
CA THR A 137 6.19 -7.03 10.42
C THR A 137 6.61 -8.25 9.59
N ILE A 138 5.86 -8.60 8.54
CA ILE A 138 6.18 -9.76 7.71
C ILE A 138 7.48 -9.56 6.94
N SER A 139 7.78 -8.33 6.48
CA SER A 139 8.99 -8.03 5.70
C SER A 139 10.26 -7.98 6.55
N PHE A 140 10.22 -7.40 7.75
CA PHE A 140 11.44 -7.00 8.47
C PHE A 140 11.59 -7.57 9.89
N ALA A 141 10.52 -8.08 10.52
CA ALA A 141 10.64 -8.56 11.89
C ALA A 141 11.38 -9.91 11.98
N LEU A 142 12.59 -9.92 12.54
CA LEU A 142 13.48 -11.11 12.55
C LEU A 142 12.95 -12.32 13.34
N PHE A 143 11.87 -12.18 14.13
CA PHE A 143 11.23 -13.32 14.79
C PHE A 143 10.44 -14.23 13.82
N ILE A 144 10.21 -13.79 12.58
CA ILE A 144 9.59 -14.60 11.52
C ILE A 144 10.68 -15.32 10.73
N THR A 145 10.92 -16.59 11.04
CA THR A 145 12.07 -17.36 10.52
C THR A 145 11.76 -18.24 9.31
N ILE A 146 10.53 -18.18 8.77
CA ILE A 146 10.06 -19.09 7.71
C ILE A 146 10.71 -18.87 6.34
N PHE A 147 11.43 -17.75 6.14
CA PHE A 147 12.02 -17.37 4.85
C PHE A 147 13.48 -17.83 4.69
N GLY A 148 14.14 -18.24 5.79
CA GLY A 148 15.52 -18.72 5.79
C GLY A 148 16.58 -17.60 5.77
N ALA A 149 17.82 -17.99 6.10
CA ALA A 149 18.92 -17.05 6.36
C ALA A 149 19.26 -16.12 5.18
N VAL A 150 19.20 -16.63 3.95
CA VAL A 150 19.50 -15.82 2.75
C VAL A 150 18.51 -14.67 2.58
N ALA A 151 17.22 -14.91 2.87
CA ALA A 151 16.19 -13.88 2.77
C ALA A 151 16.31 -12.86 3.91
N ASP A 152 16.73 -13.30 5.10
CA ASP A 152 16.96 -12.41 6.25
C ASP A 152 18.18 -11.50 6.04
N GLU A 153 19.25 -12.01 5.40
CA GLU A 153 20.42 -11.20 5.04
C GLU A 153 20.07 -10.04 4.09
N GLN A 154 19.19 -10.28 3.12
CA GLN A 154 18.71 -9.25 2.17
C GLN A 154 18.00 -8.06 2.84
N ILE A 155 17.47 -8.26 4.05
CA ILE A 155 16.73 -7.23 4.80
C ILE A 155 17.45 -6.80 6.09
N ALA A 156 18.67 -7.28 6.33
CA ALA A 156 19.39 -7.08 7.59
C ALA A 156 19.62 -5.60 7.91
N TRP A 157 19.87 -4.78 6.89
CA TRP A 157 20.00 -3.31 6.99
C TRP A 157 18.82 -2.66 7.74
N ALA A 158 17.61 -3.21 7.59
CA ALA A 158 16.41 -2.65 8.19
C ALA A 158 16.32 -2.95 9.71
N SER A 159 17.14 -3.87 10.21
CA SER A 159 17.21 -4.23 11.63
C SER A 159 18.26 -3.45 12.41
N GLU A 160 19.02 -2.58 11.73
CA GLU A 160 19.99 -1.70 12.39
C GLU A 160 19.29 -0.85 13.46
N THR A 161 19.92 -0.77 14.62
CA THR A 161 19.39 0.02 15.74
C THR A 161 19.76 1.47 15.52
N VAL A 162 18.73 2.30 15.34
CA VAL A 162 18.87 3.74 15.09
C VAL A 162 17.88 4.51 15.98
N PRO A 163 18.14 5.80 16.26
CA PRO A 163 17.15 6.64 16.93
C PRO A 163 15.85 6.69 16.12
N LEU A 164 14.72 6.44 16.79
CA LEU A 164 13.39 6.45 16.17
C LEU A 164 13.15 7.79 15.46
N LEU A 165 12.83 7.75 14.16
CA LEU A 165 12.65 8.94 13.32
C LEU A 165 13.81 9.95 13.38
N THR A 166 15.04 9.50 13.68
CA THR A 166 16.29 10.28 13.85
C THR A 166 16.45 11.08 15.15
N PHE A 167 15.46 11.11 16.05
CA PHE A 167 15.53 11.89 17.29
C PHE A 167 14.92 11.21 18.54
N GLY A 168 14.27 10.06 18.37
CA GLY A 168 13.59 9.33 19.44
C GLY A 168 14.45 8.22 20.09
N PRO A 169 13.82 7.32 20.87
CA PRO A 169 14.52 6.20 21.48
C PRO A 169 15.07 5.23 20.44
N ASP A 170 16.09 4.45 20.80
CA ASP A 170 16.69 3.45 19.92
C ASP A 170 15.67 2.34 19.58
N ALA A 171 15.53 2.06 18.28
CA ALA A 171 14.67 1.03 17.75
C ALA A 171 15.23 0.49 16.42
N PRO A 172 14.79 -0.69 15.94
CA PRO A 172 15.12 -1.14 14.60
C PRO A 172 14.65 -0.12 13.54
N LEU A 173 15.49 0.15 12.54
CA LEU A 173 15.22 1.13 11.47
C LEU A 173 13.86 0.93 10.80
N TRP A 174 13.45 -0.31 10.56
CA TRP A 174 12.16 -0.62 9.93
C TRP A 174 10.95 -0.08 10.71
N VAL A 175 11.07 0.12 12.03
CA VAL A 175 10.01 0.73 12.86
C VAL A 175 9.84 2.21 12.50
N SER A 176 10.95 2.93 12.32
CA SER A 176 10.93 4.32 11.84
C SER A 176 10.33 4.41 10.44
N LEU A 177 10.72 3.50 9.54
CA LEU A 177 10.15 3.42 8.18
C LEU A 177 8.64 3.16 8.22
N ALA A 178 8.19 2.27 9.10
CA ALA A 178 6.76 1.94 9.26
C ALA A 178 5.94 3.14 9.72
N ILE A 179 6.45 3.89 10.70
CA ILE A 179 5.76 5.09 11.22
C ILE A 179 5.74 6.19 10.16
N ALA A 180 6.86 6.40 9.46
CA ALA A 180 6.95 7.40 8.40
C ALA A 180 5.99 7.08 7.24
N ASP A 181 5.99 5.84 6.75
CA ASP A 181 5.07 5.35 5.71
C ASP A 181 3.61 5.52 6.12
N TRP A 182 3.26 5.12 7.35
CA TRP A 182 1.91 5.30 7.86
C TRP A 182 1.52 6.78 7.98
N GLY A 183 2.43 7.64 8.43
CA GLY A 183 2.22 9.08 8.48
C GLY A 183 1.89 9.68 7.11
N VAL A 184 2.64 9.28 6.07
CA VAL A 184 2.37 9.70 4.68
C VAL A 184 1.00 9.19 4.22
N LYS A 185 0.66 7.93 4.48
CA LYS A 185 -0.67 7.37 4.19
C LYS A 185 -1.79 8.18 4.84
N MET A 186 -1.64 8.57 6.11
CA MET A 186 -2.64 9.37 6.82
C MET A 186 -2.80 10.77 6.22
N ALA A 187 -1.69 11.43 5.91
CA ALA A 187 -1.73 12.73 5.25
C ALA A 187 -2.43 12.65 3.89
N ILE A 188 -2.08 11.65 3.08
CA ILE A 188 -2.68 11.46 1.76
C ILE A 188 -4.16 11.07 1.88
N ALA A 189 -4.55 10.22 2.84
CA ALA A 189 -5.96 9.86 3.04
C ALA A 189 -6.85 11.09 3.33
N VAL A 190 -6.34 12.04 4.13
CA VAL A 190 -7.05 13.30 4.40
C VAL A 190 -7.11 14.18 3.15
N ILE A 191 -5.98 14.36 2.46
CA ILE A 191 -5.91 15.17 1.23
C ILE A 191 -6.81 14.59 0.13
N ALA A 192 -6.86 13.25 0.03
CA ALA A 192 -7.59 12.50 -0.99
C ALA A 192 -9.12 12.64 -0.85
N LEU A 193 -9.64 13.11 0.28
CA LEU A 193 -11.09 13.37 0.45
C LEU A 193 -11.64 14.36 -0.59
N VAL A 194 -10.86 15.38 -0.95
CA VAL A 194 -11.24 16.37 -1.95
C VAL A 194 -11.35 15.76 -3.35
N PRO A 195 -10.30 15.16 -3.93
CA PRO A 195 -10.40 14.52 -5.24
C PRO A 195 -11.37 13.34 -5.23
N PHE A 196 -11.46 12.55 -4.15
CA PHE A 196 -12.48 11.50 -3.99
C PHE A 196 -13.88 12.06 -4.24
N ARG A 197 -14.25 13.14 -3.54
CA ARG A 197 -15.58 13.74 -3.66
C ARG A 197 -15.83 14.27 -5.08
N ALA A 198 -14.82 14.88 -5.71
CA ALA A 198 -14.92 15.39 -7.07
C ALA A 198 -15.13 14.25 -8.09
N PHE A 199 -14.30 13.21 -8.04
CA PHE A 199 -14.38 12.07 -8.96
C PHE A 199 -15.69 11.30 -8.82
N VAL A 200 -16.12 11.02 -7.59
CA VAL A 200 -17.39 10.31 -7.35
C VAL A 200 -18.57 11.09 -7.93
N ARG A 201 -18.65 12.41 -7.68
CA ARG A 201 -19.73 13.24 -8.23
C ARG A 201 -19.73 13.23 -9.76
N TYR A 202 -18.57 13.41 -10.36
CA TYR A 202 -18.42 13.41 -11.82
C TYR A 202 -18.82 12.08 -12.46
N LEU A 203 -18.36 10.95 -11.90
CA LEU A 203 -18.65 9.62 -12.45
C LEU A 203 -20.12 9.25 -12.24
N MET A 204 -20.69 9.51 -11.06
CA MET A 204 -22.10 9.22 -10.79
C MET A 204 -23.03 10.03 -11.70
N ALA A 205 -22.71 11.29 -12.00
CA ALA A 205 -23.48 12.11 -12.94
C ALA A 205 -23.48 11.58 -14.39
N ARG A 206 -22.47 10.79 -14.77
CA ARG A 206 -22.37 10.15 -16.10
C ARG A 206 -22.92 8.74 -16.16
N THR A 207 -23.20 8.13 -15.01
CA THR A 207 -23.68 6.74 -14.92
C THR A 207 -25.17 6.67 -14.58
N ALA A 208 -25.77 7.80 -14.20
CA ALA A 208 -27.22 8.00 -14.04
C ALA A 208 -27.85 8.34 -15.39
#